data_AF-A0A7Y2G375-F1
#
_entry.id   AF-A0A7Y2G375-F1
#
_cell.length_a   1.000
_cell.length_b   1.000
_cell.length_c   1.000
_cell.angle_alpha   90.00
_cell.angle_beta   90.00
_cell.angle_gamma   90.00
#
_symmetry.space_group_name_H-M   'P 1'
#
loop_
_entity.id
_entity.type
_entity.pdbx_description
1 polymer ?
#
loop_
_entity_poly.entity_id
_entity_poly.type
_entity_poly.pdbx_seq_one_letter_code
_entity_poly.pdbx_strand_id
1 'polypeptide(L)'
;ADGSDFVFSQLYRQKKENARTITKFNVYQISGEYKGSVASTYDLNSFSGIVPGSVRVTSAGAELTESADYIVDYTTGSLTITNDAYLIEGRDIDISFEQNSFLQIQKKTLLGLRADYDLDEKLSLGATGMRLSEKSPTDKFRIGEEPISNFIWGVDGSYETEANWLTRAIDKIPLLQTRQQSRISLSGEFAQLRPGHTQTQAFKRSRSGLRSDGRDFNPDELDGISYLDDFEGFENTLPLMQPGTWRIPSAPDSIGAVDNSDPKADSLRTNWRGAFAWYRINNNTLSEIDALAYDPNAVRTIEIDEVFPDRELTGQTDRTISTLDVYLNPHERGPYNYTRDLAGFIANPTKVWGGMVQRIPEGYNDFALKNIEFVEFIFKPFSENTANLADPDAKLYVDLGFVSEDVLPDERLNEEDGLSTSDIDESSLATWGRLPTTLRDKVVKLDDTNQRTEDVGIDGLASYGGDYPDFSTEATFYSDFISAIDGSNSDPFYAAERARSLLDPSADDYHYFGDDNYFKNPDIYPGGATVQQRFTRFFPGYELNAFESQRDLADRVDVVIAVVTRSFLTRKT
;
A
#
# COMPACT_ATOMS: atom_id res chain seq x y z
N ALA A 1 -42.19 -14.27 25.57
CA ALA A 1 -40.77 -13.95 25.31
C ALA A 1 -40.75 -12.54 24.75
N ASP A 2 -39.99 -11.64 25.36
CA ASP A 2 -39.86 -10.26 24.89
C ASP A 2 -39.03 -10.27 23.60
N GLY A 3 -39.48 -9.57 22.56
CA GLY A 3 -38.85 -9.60 21.23
C GLY A 3 -37.47 -8.94 21.20
N SER A 4 -37.07 -8.29 22.29
CA SER A 4 -35.83 -7.53 22.45
C SER A 4 -34.56 -8.31 22.11
N ASP A 5 -34.53 -9.63 22.35
CA ASP A 5 -33.35 -10.46 22.08
C ASP A 5 -33.14 -10.79 20.59
N PHE A 6 -34.09 -10.43 19.72
CA PHE A 6 -34.02 -10.67 18.28
C PHE A 6 -33.97 -9.38 17.45
N VAL A 7 -34.11 -8.20 18.08
CA VAL A 7 -34.12 -6.92 17.36
C VAL A 7 -32.70 -6.46 17.07
N PHE A 8 -32.24 -6.65 15.83
CA PHE A 8 -30.94 -6.16 15.37
C PHE A 8 -31.00 -4.71 14.87
N SER A 9 -31.35 -3.76 15.75
CA SER A 9 -31.55 -2.35 15.37
C SER A 9 -30.29 -1.65 14.82
N GLN A 10 -29.11 -2.10 15.26
CA GLN A 10 -27.81 -1.54 14.88
C GLN A 10 -27.52 -1.75 13.39
N LEU A 11 -28.09 -2.78 12.77
CA LEU A 11 -28.04 -3.02 11.33
C LEU A 11 -28.49 -1.78 10.52
N TYR A 12 -29.45 -1.02 11.04
CA TYR A 12 -30.01 0.17 10.38
C TYR A 12 -29.49 1.50 10.93
N ARG A 13 -28.73 1.48 12.03
CA ARG A 13 -28.29 2.70 12.75
C ARG A 13 -26.78 2.90 12.72
N GLN A 14 -26.01 1.86 12.42
CA GLN A 14 -24.56 1.88 12.40
C GLN A 14 -24.04 1.52 11.01
N LYS A 15 -22.76 1.85 10.76
CA LYS A 15 -22.06 1.34 9.59
C LYS A 15 -22.02 -0.20 9.63
N LYS A 16 -22.05 -0.81 8.45
CA LYS A 16 -22.07 -2.25 8.25
C LYS A 16 -21.02 -2.99 9.08
N GLU A 17 -19.78 -2.51 9.09
CA GLU A 17 -18.68 -3.17 9.80
C GLU A 17 -18.85 -3.13 11.32
N ASN A 18 -19.31 -2.00 11.88
CA ASN A 18 -19.62 -1.89 13.32
C ASN A 18 -20.81 -2.76 13.72
N ALA A 19 -21.80 -2.92 12.84
CA ALA A 19 -22.91 -3.83 13.11
C ALA A 19 -22.44 -5.30 13.12
N ARG A 20 -21.52 -5.68 12.21
CA ARG A 20 -20.98 -7.04 12.10
C ARG A 20 -20.24 -7.52 13.36
N THR A 21 -19.57 -6.62 14.09
CA THR A 21 -18.87 -6.97 15.33
C THR A 21 -19.83 -7.32 16.48
N ILE A 22 -21.13 -7.01 16.34
CA ILE A 22 -22.15 -7.36 17.32
C ILE A 22 -22.61 -8.80 17.09
N THR A 23 -21.75 -9.74 17.45
CA THR A 23 -21.94 -11.19 17.25
C THR A 23 -23.23 -11.73 17.88
N LYS A 24 -23.75 -11.09 18.94
CA LYS A 24 -25.02 -11.47 19.59
C LYS A 24 -26.20 -11.50 18.59
N PHE A 25 -26.27 -10.55 17.66
CA PHE A 25 -27.40 -10.42 16.72
C PHE A 25 -27.04 -10.81 15.29
N ASN A 26 -25.76 -10.95 14.96
CA ASN A 26 -25.28 -11.39 13.64
C ASN A 26 -25.33 -12.93 13.49
N VAL A 27 -26.52 -13.51 13.71
CA VAL A 27 -26.76 -14.97 13.71
C VAL A 27 -27.79 -15.40 12.67
N TYR A 28 -28.40 -14.45 11.96
CA TYR A 28 -29.41 -14.72 10.94
C TYR A 28 -28.77 -15.06 9.61
N GLN A 29 -29.04 -16.27 9.11
CA GLN A 29 -28.63 -16.71 7.78
C GLN A 29 -29.87 -16.97 6.93
N ILE A 30 -29.88 -16.43 5.71
CA ILE A 30 -30.90 -16.73 4.70
C ILE A 30 -30.22 -17.55 3.62
N SER A 31 -30.56 -18.83 3.54
CA SER A 31 -30.15 -19.73 2.47
C SER A 31 -31.34 -20.04 1.58
N GLY A 32 -31.11 -20.09 0.27
CA GLY A 32 -32.11 -20.49 -0.71
C GLY A 32 -31.43 -21.19 -1.88
N GLU A 33 -32.12 -22.14 -2.47
CA GLU A 33 -31.74 -22.78 -3.72
C GLU A 33 -32.70 -22.31 -4.81
N TYR A 34 -32.18 -22.05 -6.01
CA TYR A 34 -33.00 -21.79 -7.18
C TYR A 34 -32.54 -22.70 -8.32
N LYS A 35 -33.49 -23.26 -9.07
CA LYS A 35 -33.23 -24.01 -10.28
C LYS A 35 -33.88 -23.28 -11.45
N GLY A 36 -33.14 -23.12 -12.55
CA GLY A 36 -33.70 -22.65 -13.82
C GLY A 36 -34.67 -23.68 -14.43
N SER A 37 -35.25 -23.35 -15.59
CA SER A 37 -36.08 -24.29 -16.36
C SER A 37 -35.32 -25.59 -16.66
N VAL A 38 -36.03 -26.73 -16.76
CA VAL A 38 -35.44 -28.03 -17.11
C VAL A 38 -34.66 -27.90 -18.43
N ALA A 39 -33.34 -27.95 -18.35
CA ALA A 39 -32.45 -27.94 -19.50
C ALA A 39 -31.99 -29.36 -19.79
N SER A 40 -32.05 -29.77 -21.06
CA SER A 40 -31.45 -31.02 -21.52
C SER A 40 -29.92 -30.94 -21.59
N THR A 41 -29.38 -29.72 -21.62
CA THR A 41 -27.94 -29.44 -21.67
C THR A 41 -27.47 -28.77 -20.38
N TYR A 42 -26.40 -29.32 -19.82
CA TYR A 42 -25.72 -28.89 -18.61
C TYR A 42 -24.33 -28.39 -18.98
N ASP A 43 -24.03 -27.15 -18.63
CA ASP A 43 -22.66 -26.63 -18.71
C ASP A 43 -21.89 -27.10 -17.47
N LEU A 44 -20.80 -27.83 -17.68
CA LEU A 44 -19.95 -28.36 -16.61
C LEU A 44 -18.94 -27.31 -16.12
N ASN A 45 -18.94 -26.10 -16.68
CA ASN A 45 -18.09 -24.96 -16.29
C ASN A 45 -16.59 -25.32 -16.27
N SER A 46 -16.17 -26.27 -17.10
CA SER A 46 -14.79 -26.77 -17.15
C SER A 46 -13.99 -25.99 -18.19
N PHE A 47 -13.61 -24.76 -17.85
CA PHE A 47 -12.90 -23.82 -18.74
C PHE A 47 -11.57 -24.34 -19.33
N SER A 48 -10.97 -25.35 -18.71
CA SER A 48 -9.69 -25.95 -19.13
C SER A 48 -9.86 -27.25 -19.95
N GLY A 49 -11.09 -27.58 -20.32
CA GLY A 49 -11.44 -28.84 -20.98
C GLY A 49 -11.55 -30.00 -19.99
N ILE A 50 -12.40 -30.97 -20.34
CA ILE A 50 -12.68 -32.17 -19.54
C ILE A 50 -11.77 -33.31 -20.00
N VAL A 51 -11.29 -34.13 -19.06
CA VAL A 51 -10.50 -35.33 -19.40
C VAL A 51 -11.42 -36.33 -20.12
N PRO A 52 -11.11 -36.75 -21.37
CA PRO A 52 -11.94 -37.70 -22.11
C PRO A 52 -12.17 -39.00 -21.34
N GLY A 53 -13.44 -39.44 -21.23
CA GLY A 53 -13.82 -40.66 -20.51
C GLY A 53 -13.88 -40.55 -18.98
N SER A 54 -13.68 -39.36 -18.41
CA SER A 54 -13.81 -39.13 -16.95
C SER A 54 -15.24 -38.85 -16.49
N VAL A 55 -16.16 -38.58 -17.42
CA VAL A 55 -17.53 -38.19 -17.09
C VAL A 55 -18.34 -39.42 -16.68
N ARG A 56 -18.94 -39.36 -15.49
CA ARG A 56 -19.90 -40.35 -14.98
C ARG A 56 -21.17 -39.63 -14.61
N VAL A 57 -22.29 -40.06 -15.18
CA VAL A 57 -23.62 -39.52 -14.91
C VAL A 57 -24.47 -40.57 -14.24
N THR A 58 -25.07 -40.23 -13.11
CA THR A 58 -26.04 -41.09 -12.42
C THR A 58 -27.38 -40.39 -12.28
N SER A 59 -28.48 -41.10 -12.51
CA SER A 59 -29.83 -40.62 -12.25
C SER A 59 -30.52 -41.56 -11.27
N ALA A 60 -30.96 -41.03 -10.11
CA ALA A 60 -31.58 -41.81 -9.04
C ALA A 60 -30.78 -43.09 -8.65
N GLY A 61 -29.44 -43.00 -8.68
CA GLY A 61 -28.52 -44.10 -8.37
C GLY A 61 -28.22 -45.08 -9.52
N ALA A 62 -28.85 -44.94 -10.68
CA ALA A 62 -28.52 -45.72 -11.89
C ALA A 62 -27.51 -44.96 -12.75
N GLU A 63 -26.41 -45.62 -13.12
CA GLU A 63 -25.41 -45.06 -14.03
C GLU A 63 -25.94 -45.04 -15.48
N LEU A 64 -25.86 -43.86 -16.10
CA LEU A 64 -26.27 -43.63 -17.47
C LEU A 64 -25.15 -44.02 -18.44
N THR A 65 -25.51 -44.44 -19.65
CA THR A 65 -24.53 -44.85 -20.66
C THR A 65 -24.20 -43.68 -21.60
N GLU A 66 -22.91 -43.31 -21.68
CA GLU A 66 -22.43 -42.30 -22.64
C GLU A 66 -22.75 -42.73 -24.08
N SER A 67 -23.13 -41.77 -24.92
CA SER A 67 -23.63 -41.93 -26.31
C SER A 67 -25.01 -42.58 -26.46
N ALA A 68 -25.59 -43.15 -25.41
CA ALA A 68 -26.97 -43.67 -25.44
C ALA A 68 -27.94 -42.77 -24.66
N ASP A 69 -27.60 -42.48 -23.41
CA ASP A 69 -28.43 -41.70 -22.48
C ASP A 69 -27.98 -40.24 -22.37
N TYR A 70 -26.71 -39.95 -22.68
CA TYR A 70 -26.15 -38.60 -22.73
C TYR A 70 -24.96 -38.49 -23.68
N ILE A 71 -24.63 -37.27 -24.12
CA ILE A 71 -23.48 -36.94 -24.96
C ILE A 71 -22.67 -35.85 -24.25
N VAL A 72 -21.34 -35.98 -24.28
CA VAL A 72 -20.41 -34.99 -23.73
C VAL A 72 -19.65 -34.31 -24.85
N ASP A 73 -19.65 -32.98 -24.85
CA ASP A 73 -18.68 -32.18 -25.59
C ASP A 73 -17.50 -31.85 -24.67
N TYR A 74 -16.43 -32.63 -24.81
CA TYR A 74 -15.20 -32.49 -24.04
C TYR A 74 -14.44 -31.18 -24.32
N THR A 75 -14.72 -30.54 -25.47
CA THR A 75 -14.06 -29.30 -25.89
C THR A 75 -14.73 -28.09 -25.26
N THR A 76 -16.06 -28.03 -25.32
CA THR A 76 -16.84 -26.93 -24.74
C THR A 76 -17.17 -27.15 -23.26
N GLY A 77 -17.02 -28.37 -22.76
CA GLY A 77 -17.34 -28.72 -21.37
C GLY A 77 -18.84 -28.83 -21.12
N SER A 78 -19.64 -29.20 -22.13
CA SER A 78 -21.09 -29.33 -22.00
C SER A 78 -21.55 -30.79 -22.08
N LEU A 79 -22.61 -31.10 -21.35
CA LEU A 79 -23.23 -32.42 -21.31
C LEU A 79 -24.70 -32.32 -21.70
N THR A 80 -25.14 -33.13 -22.64
CA THR A 80 -26.54 -33.17 -23.07
C THR A 80 -27.14 -34.54 -22.80
N ILE A 81 -28.19 -34.59 -21.98
CA ILE A 81 -28.99 -35.81 -21.76
C ILE A 81 -29.85 -36.04 -23.01
N THR A 82 -29.66 -37.18 -23.67
CA THR A 82 -30.37 -37.54 -24.91
C THR A 82 -31.65 -38.31 -24.65
N ASN A 83 -31.76 -38.94 -23.48
CA ASN A 83 -32.92 -39.74 -23.11
C ASN A 83 -33.85 -38.96 -22.16
N ASP A 84 -34.96 -38.46 -22.73
CA ASP A 84 -35.96 -37.65 -22.02
C ASP A 84 -36.58 -38.34 -20.78
N ALA A 85 -36.49 -39.68 -20.68
CA ALA A 85 -36.95 -40.41 -19.51
C ALA A 85 -36.21 -40.02 -18.21
N TYR A 86 -35.02 -39.41 -18.33
CA TYR A 86 -34.24 -38.90 -17.20
C TYR A 86 -34.48 -37.42 -16.93
N LEU A 87 -35.19 -36.69 -17.80
CA LEU A 87 -35.51 -35.26 -17.67
C LEU A 87 -36.84 -34.99 -16.95
N ILE A 88 -37.37 -35.99 -16.24
CA ILE A 88 -38.61 -35.87 -15.48
C ILE A 88 -38.37 -35.03 -14.21
N GLU A 89 -39.30 -34.13 -13.91
CA GLU A 89 -39.26 -33.29 -12.71
C GLU A 89 -39.15 -34.13 -11.42
N GLY A 90 -38.24 -33.74 -10.53
CA GLY A 90 -37.98 -34.43 -9.26
C GLY A 90 -36.98 -35.59 -9.33
N ARG A 91 -36.32 -35.83 -10.48
CA ARG A 91 -35.15 -36.71 -10.55
C ARG A 91 -33.85 -35.93 -10.41
N ASP A 92 -33.02 -36.38 -9.47
CA ASP A 92 -31.67 -35.87 -9.29
C ASP A 92 -30.72 -36.55 -10.29
N ILE A 93 -29.91 -35.74 -10.95
CA ILE A 93 -28.87 -36.16 -11.89
C ILE A 93 -27.55 -35.69 -11.30
N ASP A 94 -26.69 -36.63 -10.92
CA ASP A 94 -25.33 -36.35 -10.46
C ASP A 94 -24.36 -36.53 -11.62
N ILE A 95 -23.53 -35.51 -11.87
CA ILE A 95 -22.51 -35.53 -12.91
C ILE A 95 -21.15 -35.38 -12.23
N SER A 96 -20.32 -36.41 -12.31
CA SER A 96 -18.94 -36.40 -11.84
C SER A 96 -18.00 -36.38 -13.04
N PHE A 97 -16.96 -35.55 -13.01
CA PHE A 97 -15.99 -35.45 -14.11
C PHE A 97 -14.63 -34.98 -13.59
N GLU A 98 -13.56 -35.24 -14.37
CA GLU A 98 -12.23 -34.70 -14.12
C GLU A 98 -11.94 -33.56 -15.12
N GLN A 99 -11.43 -32.44 -14.61
CA GLN A 99 -11.02 -31.30 -15.42
C GLN A 99 -9.50 -31.17 -15.47
N ASN A 100 -8.95 -30.69 -16.59
CA ASN A 100 -7.53 -30.35 -16.66
C ASN A 100 -7.25 -29.16 -15.73
N SER A 101 -6.25 -29.26 -14.86
CA SER A 101 -5.91 -28.15 -13.97
C SER A 101 -4.92 -27.19 -14.64
N PHE A 102 -5.31 -25.93 -14.82
CA PHE A 102 -4.46 -24.90 -15.41
C PHE A 102 -3.37 -24.35 -14.46
N LEU A 103 -3.61 -24.39 -13.14
CA LEU A 103 -2.72 -23.87 -12.09
C LEU A 103 -2.73 -24.80 -10.86
N GLN A 104 -2.06 -25.94 -10.93
CA GLN A 104 -1.83 -26.78 -9.76
C GLN A 104 -0.54 -26.33 -9.04
N ILE A 105 -0.72 -25.58 -7.95
CA ILE A 105 0.37 -25.09 -7.09
C ILE A 105 0.99 -26.24 -6.27
N GLN A 106 0.20 -27.28 -5.98
CA GLN A 106 0.63 -28.44 -5.19
C GLN A 106 1.08 -29.60 -6.08
N LYS A 107 2.22 -30.23 -5.76
CA LYS A 107 2.69 -31.41 -6.49
C LYS A 107 1.97 -32.65 -5.98
N LYS A 108 1.25 -33.35 -6.87
CA LYS A 108 0.58 -34.62 -6.57
C LYS A 108 1.37 -35.80 -7.14
N THR A 109 1.43 -36.90 -6.40
CA THR A 109 2.09 -38.14 -6.83
C THR A 109 1.17 -39.30 -6.52
N LEU A 110 0.67 -39.97 -7.56
CA LEU A 110 -0.14 -41.17 -7.47
C LEU A 110 0.72 -42.38 -7.88
N LEU A 111 0.90 -43.32 -6.95
CA LEU A 111 1.61 -44.59 -7.19
C LEU A 111 0.64 -45.73 -6.97
N GLY A 112 0.38 -46.53 -7.99
CA GLY A 112 -0.54 -47.65 -7.94
C GLY A 112 0.09 -48.94 -8.44
N LEU A 113 -0.37 -50.05 -7.89
CA LEU A 113 -0.16 -51.40 -8.41
C LEU A 113 -1.53 -52.08 -8.49
N ARG A 114 -1.82 -52.70 -9.62
CA ARG A 114 -2.98 -53.58 -9.80
C ARG A 114 -2.50 -54.95 -10.26
N ALA A 115 -3.11 -55.99 -9.70
CA ALA A 115 -2.91 -57.36 -10.10
C ALA A 115 -4.26 -57.96 -10.48
N ASP A 116 -4.37 -58.47 -11.70
CA ASP A 116 -5.55 -59.13 -12.22
C ASP A 116 -5.21 -60.60 -12.47
N TYR A 117 -6.14 -61.48 -12.09
CA TYR A 117 -5.99 -62.92 -12.26
C TYR A 117 -7.30 -63.54 -12.75
N ASP A 118 -7.27 -64.04 -13.98
CA ASP A 118 -8.36 -64.79 -14.58
C ASP A 118 -8.25 -66.27 -14.16
N LEU A 119 -9.14 -66.68 -13.26
CA LEU A 119 -9.19 -68.06 -12.76
C LEU A 119 -9.78 -69.01 -13.81
N ASP A 120 -10.75 -68.52 -14.59
CA ASP A 120 -11.44 -69.23 -15.67
C ASP A 120 -11.99 -68.20 -16.67
N GLU A 121 -12.49 -68.63 -17.84
CA GLU A 121 -13.14 -67.75 -18.84
C GLU A 121 -14.35 -66.97 -18.29
N LYS A 122 -14.82 -67.36 -17.10
CA LYS A 122 -16.02 -66.86 -16.46
C LYS A 122 -15.75 -66.17 -15.13
N LEU A 123 -14.54 -66.23 -14.58
CA LEU A 123 -14.23 -65.69 -13.24
C LEU A 123 -12.91 -64.92 -13.27
N SER A 124 -13.00 -63.63 -12.98
CA SER A 124 -11.83 -62.77 -12.80
C SER A 124 -11.76 -62.24 -11.36
N LEU A 125 -10.54 -62.10 -10.86
CA LEU A 125 -10.25 -61.47 -9.57
C LEU A 125 -9.20 -60.38 -9.75
N GLY A 126 -9.44 -59.23 -9.15
CA GLY A 126 -8.55 -58.08 -9.12
C GLY A 126 -8.12 -57.74 -7.70
N ALA A 127 -6.91 -57.25 -7.54
CA ALA A 127 -6.43 -56.60 -6.33
C ALA A 127 -5.72 -55.30 -6.70
N THR A 128 -6.07 -54.21 -6.02
CA THR A 128 -5.51 -52.89 -6.28
C THR A 128 -4.92 -52.32 -5.01
N GLY A 129 -3.75 -51.69 -5.10
CA GLY A 129 -3.15 -50.91 -4.03
C GLY A 129 -2.60 -49.61 -4.60
N MET A 130 -3.02 -48.46 -4.08
CA MET A 130 -2.62 -47.15 -4.58
C MET A 130 -2.36 -46.16 -3.45
N ARG A 131 -1.37 -45.29 -3.64
CA ARG A 131 -1.00 -44.21 -2.73
C ARG A 131 -1.04 -42.89 -3.47
N LEU A 132 -1.83 -41.95 -2.97
CA LEU A 132 -1.83 -40.56 -3.41
C LEU A 132 -1.12 -39.73 -2.34
N SER A 133 -0.04 -39.04 -2.72
CA SER A 133 0.68 -38.11 -1.84
C SER A 133 0.74 -36.75 -2.49
N GLU A 134 0.43 -35.72 -1.70
CA GLU A 134 0.54 -34.32 -2.11
C GLU A 134 1.68 -33.64 -1.34
N LYS A 135 2.33 -32.67 -1.99
CA LYS A 135 3.34 -31.84 -1.35
C LYS A 135 3.01 -30.37 -1.57
N SER A 136 2.79 -29.66 -0.47
CA SER A 136 2.60 -28.21 -0.48
C SER A 136 3.91 -27.47 -0.80
N PRO A 137 3.86 -26.37 -1.57
CA PRO A 137 5.00 -25.47 -1.72
C PRO A 137 5.23 -24.56 -0.50
N THR A 138 4.22 -24.38 0.36
CA THR A 138 4.32 -23.63 1.62
C THR A 138 4.41 -24.58 2.80
N ASP A 139 5.17 -24.20 3.83
CA ASP A 139 5.32 -25.01 5.05
C ASP A 139 4.16 -24.82 6.06
N LYS A 140 3.42 -23.70 5.95
CA LYS A 140 2.18 -23.41 6.66
C LYS A 140 1.01 -23.46 5.66
N PHE A 141 -0.08 -24.12 6.04
CA PHE A 141 -1.29 -24.24 5.24
C PHE A 141 -2.52 -24.10 6.12
N ARG A 142 -3.60 -23.55 5.55
CA ARG A 142 -4.86 -23.33 6.25
C ARG A 142 -5.72 -24.59 6.27
N ILE A 143 -6.77 -24.57 7.08
CA ILE A 143 -7.77 -25.64 7.10
C ILE A 143 -8.40 -25.78 5.71
N GLY A 144 -8.39 -26.99 5.15
CA GLY A 144 -8.88 -27.32 3.80
C GLY A 144 -7.79 -27.33 2.72
N GLU A 145 -6.58 -26.84 3.02
CA GLU A 145 -5.44 -26.84 2.10
C GLU A 145 -4.39 -27.91 2.46
N GLU A 146 -4.72 -28.82 3.37
CA GLU A 146 -3.79 -29.81 3.89
C GLU A 146 -3.34 -30.82 2.82
N PRO A 147 -2.03 -31.00 2.62
CA PRO A 147 -1.52 -32.02 1.72
C PRO A 147 -1.81 -33.43 2.25
N ILE A 148 -2.61 -34.19 1.49
CA ILE A 148 -3.00 -35.56 1.83
C ILE A 148 -1.91 -36.60 1.49
N SER A 149 -1.90 -37.71 2.22
CA SER A 149 -1.13 -38.92 1.91
C SER A 149 -1.99 -40.16 2.10
N ASN A 150 -2.97 -40.33 1.22
CA ASN A 150 -3.95 -41.40 1.27
C ASN A 150 -3.43 -42.70 0.67
N PHE A 151 -3.77 -43.83 1.28
CA PHE A 151 -3.53 -45.16 0.73
C PHE A 151 -4.84 -45.91 0.58
N ILE A 152 -5.17 -46.34 -0.63
CA ILE A 152 -6.34 -47.17 -0.92
C ILE A 152 -5.86 -48.56 -1.29
N TRP A 153 -6.50 -49.58 -0.73
CA TRP A 153 -6.34 -50.94 -1.22
C TRP A 153 -7.71 -51.59 -1.36
N GLY A 154 -7.84 -52.49 -2.32
CA GLY A 154 -9.10 -53.16 -2.59
C GLY A 154 -8.92 -54.46 -3.34
N VAL A 155 -10.00 -55.25 -3.32
CA VAL A 155 -10.15 -56.47 -4.08
C VAL A 155 -11.49 -56.44 -4.80
N ASP A 156 -11.48 -56.87 -6.04
CA ASP A 156 -12.67 -56.93 -6.89
C ASP A 156 -12.76 -58.30 -7.55
N GLY A 157 -13.97 -58.69 -7.94
CA GLY A 157 -14.19 -59.94 -8.63
C GLY A 157 -15.43 -59.88 -9.50
N SER A 158 -15.37 -60.55 -10.64
CA SER A 158 -16.50 -60.66 -11.54
C SER A 158 -16.70 -62.10 -12.00
N TYR A 159 -17.94 -62.56 -11.99
CA TYR A 159 -18.34 -63.86 -12.49
C TYR A 159 -19.42 -63.70 -13.56
N GLU A 160 -19.17 -64.22 -14.75
CA GLU A 160 -20.05 -64.07 -15.90
C GLU A 160 -20.34 -65.42 -16.55
N THR A 161 -21.62 -65.77 -16.69
CA THR A 161 -22.01 -67.03 -17.33
C THR A 161 -23.26 -66.89 -18.18
N GLU A 162 -23.34 -67.69 -19.24
CA GLU A 162 -24.53 -67.84 -20.05
C GLU A 162 -25.62 -68.61 -19.27
N ALA A 163 -26.79 -68.00 -19.16
CA ALA A 163 -27.96 -68.56 -18.50
C ALA A 163 -28.93 -69.14 -19.53
N ASN A 164 -28.52 -70.21 -20.21
CA ASN A 164 -29.33 -70.88 -21.24
C ASN A 164 -30.70 -71.39 -20.71
N TRP A 165 -30.84 -71.58 -19.39
CA TRP A 165 -32.13 -71.89 -18.78
C TRP A 165 -33.08 -70.70 -18.78
N LEU A 166 -32.55 -69.48 -18.61
CA LEU A 166 -33.32 -68.24 -18.59
C LEU A 166 -33.77 -67.89 -20.02
N THR A 167 -32.90 -68.04 -21.01
CA THR A 167 -33.26 -67.87 -22.43
C THR A 167 -34.40 -68.79 -22.82
N ARG A 168 -34.30 -70.08 -22.48
CA ARG A 168 -35.35 -71.07 -22.75
C ARG A 168 -36.64 -70.84 -21.96
N ALA A 169 -36.58 -70.17 -20.82
CA ALA A 169 -37.79 -69.80 -20.06
C ALA A 169 -38.51 -68.63 -20.72
N ILE A 170 -37.77 -67.64 -21.23
CA ILE A 170 -38.30 -66.47 -21.95
C ILE A 170 -38.90 -66.89 -23.30
N ASP A 171 -38.27 -67.81 -24.02
CA ASP A 171 -38.77 -68.39 -25.28
C ASP A 171 -40.10 -69.13 -25.17
N LYS A 172 -40.52 -69.53 -23.95
CA LYS A 172 -41.81 -70.20 -23.72
C LYS A 172 -42.97 -69.24 -23.56
N ILE A 173 -42.73 -67.93 -23.51
CA ILE A 173 -43.78 -66.91 -23.41
C ILE A 173 -44.43 -66.76 -24.80
N PRO A 174 -45.77 -66.97 -24.93
CA PRO A 174 -46.44 -66.86 -26.22
C PRO A 174 -46.21 -65.48 -26.85
N LEU A 175 -45.98 -65.44 -28.17
CA LEU A 175 -45.70 -64.24 -29.00
C LEU A 175 -44.27 -63.66 -28.91
N LEU A 176 -43.35 -64.27 -28.15
CA LEU A 176 -41.93 -63.88 -28.09
C LEU A 176 -41.03 -64.99 -28.67
N GLN A 177 -40.07 -64.62 -29.52
CA GLN A 177 -39.00 -65.51 -30.00
C GLN A 177 -37.65 -64.84 -29.75
N THR A 178 -36.86 -65.35 -28.81
CA THR A 178 -35.56 -64.79 -28.46
C THR A 178 -34.44 -65.66 -29.04
N ARG A 179 -33.58 -65.07 -29.88
CA ARG A 179 -32.41 -65.77 -30.47
C ARG A 179 -31.11 -65.43 -29.74
N GLN A 180 -31.13 -64.42 -28.89
CA GLN A 180 -29.97 -63.91 -28.18
C GLN A 180 -29.85 -64.60 -26.82
N GLN A 181 -28.66 -65.08 -26.49
CA GLN A 181 -28.39 -65.77 -25.23
C GLN A 181 -28.56 -64.82 -24.03
N SER A 182 -29.17 -65.33 -22.97
CA SER A 182 -29.27 -64.62 -21.69
C SER A 182 -27.97 -64.79 -20.92
N ARG A 183 -27.52 -63.73 -20.26
CA ARG A 183 -26.28 -63.72 -19.50
C ARG A 183 -26.54 -63.27 -18.07
N ILE A 184 -25.89 -63.91 -17.11
CA ILE A 184 -25.88 -63.51 -15.71
C ILE A 184 -24.45 -63.07 -15.38
N SER A 185 -24.31 -61.82 -14.97
CA SER A 185 -23.09 -61.27 -14.41
C SER A 185 -23.29 -60.97 -12.92
N LEU A 186 -22.30 -61.33 -12.12
CA LEU A 186 -22.21 -60.99 -10.71
C LEU A 186 -20.86 -60.30 -10.51
N SER A 187 -20.87 -59.07 -10.02
CA SER A 187 -19.65 -58.36 -9.63
C SER A 187 -19.71 -57.97 -8.16
N GLY A 188 -18.55 -57.87 -7.54
CA GLY A 188 -18.38 -57.39 -6.18
C GLY A 188 -17.03 -56.69 -6.03
N GLU A 189 -17.01 -55.63 -5.23
CA GLU A 189 -15.82 -54.86 -4.94
C GLU A 189 -15.76 -54.54 -3.44
N PHE A 190 -14.57 -54.60 -2.88
CA PHE A 190 -14.24 -54.09 -1.56
C PHE A 190 -13.02 -53.18 -1.67
N ALA A 191 -13.12 -51.96 -1.16
CA ALA A 191 -12.00 -51.04 -1.07
C ALA A 191 -11.97 -50.37 0.31
N GLN A 192 -10.77 -50.16 0.83
CA GLN A 192 -10.52 -49.43 2.07
C GLN A 192 -9.58 -48.27 1.80
N LEU A 193 -10.05 -47.06 2.13
CA LEU A 193 -9.22 -45.86 2.22
C LEU A 193 -8.60 -45.77 3.62
N ARG A 194 -7.27 -45.71 3.67
CA ARG A 194 -6.50 -45.31 4.85
C ARG A 194 -6.04 -43.87 4.64
N PRO A 195 -6.69 -42.90 5.30
CA PRO A 195 -6.27 -41.51 5.20
C PRO A 195 -4.91 -41.33 5.88
N GLY A 196 -4.14 -40.38 5.38
CA GLY A 196 -2.85 -40.01 5.97
C GLY A 196 -2.52 -38.56 5.63
N HIS A 197 -1.52 -38.03 6.33
CA HIS A 197 -1.07 -36.64 6.18
C HIS A 197 0.43 -36.62 5.83
N THR A 198 0.90 -35.51 5.28
CA THR A 198 2.34 -35.27 5.14
C THR A 198 2.86 -34.38 6.28
N GLN A 199 4.13 -34.52 6.63
CA GLN A 199 4.79 -33.68 7.64
C GLN A 199 5.56 -32.55 6.96
N THR A 200 5.24 -31.30 7.28
CA THR A 200 5.98 -30.12 6.79
C THR A 200 7.24 -29.86 7.59
N GLN A 201 8.11 -28.98 7.08
CA GLN A 201 9.27 -28.55 7.85
C GLN A 201 8.86 -27.67 9.04
N ALA A 202 7.80 -26.86 8.91
CA ALA A 202 7.27 -26.09 10.03
C ALA A 202 6.87 -27.00 11.21
N PHE A 203 6.10 -28.08 10.97
CA PHE A 203 5.74 -29.03 12.03
C PHE A 203 6.99 -29.64 12.70
N LYS A 204 7.98 -30.05 11.90
CA LYS A 204 9.23 -30.62 12.41
C LYS A 204 10.02 -29.61 13.26
N ARG A 205 10.08 -28.34 12.83
CA ARG A 205 10.72 -27.24 13.57
C ARG A 205 9.99 -26.97 14.88
N SER A 206 8.68 -26.77 14.86
CA SER A 206 7.86 -26.54 16.07
C SER A 206 8.02 -27.68 17.08
N ARG A 207 7.97 -28.92 16.60
CA ARG A 207 8.19 -30.09 17.44
C ARG A 207 9.61 -30.14 18.02
N SER A 208 10.63 -29.82 17.21
CA SER A 208 12.01 -29.79 17.68
C SER A 208 12.24 -28.72 18.76
N GLY A 209 11.63 -27.55 18.62
CA GLY A 209 11.66 -26.47 19.62
C GLY A 209 10.94 -26.86 20.91
N LEU A 210 9.76 -27.47 20.82
CA LEU A 210 9.07 -27.99 22.01
C LEU A 210 9.93 -29.04 22.73
N ARG A 211 10.58 -29.93 21.98
CA ARG A 211 11.45 -30.97 22.54
C ARG A 211 12.70 -30.42 23.20
N SER A 212 13.29 -29.35 22.68
CA SER A 212 14.39 -28.67 23.38
C SER A 212 13.95 -28.08 24.72
N ASP A 213 12.67 -27.72 24.85
CA ASP A 213 12.07 -27.23 26.10
C ASP A 213 11.48 -28.35 26.98
N GLY A 214 11.74 -29.62 26.65
CA GLY A 214 11.24 -30.78 27.39
C GLY A 214 9.75 -31.08 27.21
N ARG A 215 9.11 -30.48 26.19
CA ARG A 215 7.70 -30.73 25.81
C ARG A 215 7.61 -31.48 24.47
N ASP A 216 6.47 -32.12 24.19
CA ASP A 216 6.15 -32.65 22.86
C ASP A 216 4.64 -32.46 22.65
N PHE A 217 4.20 -32.61 21.40
CA PHE A 217 2.77 -32.65 21.09
C PHE A 217 2.10 -33.85 21.74
N ASN A 218 0.82 -33.74 22.06
CA ASN A 218 0.05 -34.89 22.50
C ASN A 218 -0.01 -35.96 21.39
N PRO A 219 -0.18 -37.25 21.71
CA PRO A 219 -0.15 -38.31 20.71
C PRO A 219 -1.16 -38.13 19.56
N ASP A 220 -2.30 -37.51 19.83
CA ASP A 220 -3.36 -37.18 18.87
C ASP A 220 -3.06 -35.94 18.00
N GLU A 221 -2.11 -35.10 18.41
CA GLU A 221 -1.65 -33.91 17.67
C GLU A 221 -0.44 -34.23 16.76
N LEU A 222 0.07 -35.47 16.81
CA LEU A 222 1.18 -35.92 15.97
C LEU A 222 0.76 -36.24 14.53
N ASP A 223 -0.55 -36.37 14.29
CA ASP A 223 -1.15 -36.81 13.03
C ASP A 223 -1.42 -35.62 12.05
N GLY A 224 -0.69 -34.52 12.21
CA GLY A 224 -0.73 -33.34 11.34
C GLY A 224 -1.15 -32.07 12.05
N ILE A 225 -0.78 -30.91 11.50
CA ILE A 225 -1.19 -29.59 12.00
C ILE A 225 -1.79 -28.79 10.86
N SER A 226 -2.85 -28.05 11.14
CA SER A 226 -3.45 -27.06 10.24
C SER A 226 -3.52 -25.72 10.95
N TYR A 227 -3.21 -24.65 10.23
CA TYR A 227 -3.23 -23.31 10.80
C TYR A 227 -4.62 -22.72 10.64
N LEU A 228 -5.27 -22.36 11.76
CA LEU A 228 -6.53 -21.62 11.72
C LEU A 228 -6.28 -20.16 11.31
N ASP A 229 -5.23 -19.57 11.89
CA ASP A 229 -4.71 -18.26 11.58
C ASP A 229 -3.21 -18.25 11.93
N ASP A 230 -2.40 -17.59 11.12
CA ASP A 230 -0.99 -17.37 11.37
C ASP A 230 -0.67 -15.92 11.77
N PHE A 231 -1.67 -15.03 11.72
CA PHE A 231 -1.56 -13.58 11.93
C PHE A 231 -0.54 -12.88 11.01
N GLU A 232 0.02 -13.57 10.01
CA GLU A 232 1.06 -13.03 9.13
C GLU A 232 0.47 -12.16 8.01
N GLY A 233 -0.81 -12.36 7.68
CA GLY A 233 -1.49 -11.66 6.59
C GLY A 233 -2.38 -10.49 7.00
N PHE A 234 -2.37 -10.06 8.26
CA PHE A 234 -3.32 -9.06 8.76
C PHE A 234 -2.79 -7.61 8.72
N GLU A 235 -1.51 -7.40 8.40
CA GLU A 235 -0.92 -6.07 8.42
C GLU A 235 -1.18 -5.30 7.11
N ASN A 236 -1.99 -4.24 7.19
CA ASN A 236 -2.16 -3.28 6.11
C ASN A 236 -1.35 -2.02 6.42
N THR A 237 -0.10 -1.99 5.96
CA THR A 237 0.78 -0.83 6.16
C THR A 237 0.51 0.26 5.13
N LEU A 238 0.30 1.50 5.58
CA LEU A 238 0.31 2.69 4.73
C LEU A 238 1.66 3.41 4.92
N PRO A 239 2.63 3.26 3.99
CA PRO A 239 3.92 3.91 4.12
C PRO A 239 3.79 5.42 3.92
N LEU A 240 4.25 6.20 4.90
CA LEU A 240 4.31 7.66 4.86
C LEU A 240 5.75 8.18 4.68
N MET A 241 6.68 7.32 4.24
CA MET A 241 8.11 7.65 4.17
C MET A 241 8.53 8.36 2.87
N GLN A 242 7.62 8.59 1.93
CA GLN A 242 7.96 9.17 0.63
C GLN A 242 8.08 10.70 0.74
N PRO A 243 9.27 11.33 0.59
CA PRO A 243 9.42 12.76 0.83
C PRO A 243 8.54 13.63 -0.07
N GLY A 244 8.39 13.27 -1.34
CA GLY A 244 7.63 14.05 -2.33
C GLY A 244 6.11 14.05 -2.15
N THR A 245 5.55 13.28 -1.19
CA THR A 245 4.12 13.36 -0.85
C THR A 245 3.80 14.34 0.27
N TRP A 246 4.83 14.84 0.94
CA TRP A 246 4.74 15.81 2.03
C TRP A 246 4.81 17.24 1.50
N ARG A 247 4.19 18.17 2.23
CA ARG A 247 4.12 19.60 1.94
C ARG A 247 4.33 20.42 3.21
N ILE A 248 4.55 21.73 3.07
CA ILE A 248 4.60 22.65 4.22
C ILE A 248 3.23 22.66 4.91
N PRO A 249 3.17 22.56 6.25
CA PRO A 249 1.92 22.60 7.00
C PRO A 249 1.50 24.03 7.33
N SER A 250 0.20 24.20 7.62
CA SER A 250 -0.31 25.34 8.37
C SER A 250 0.29 25.40 9.77
N ALA A 251 0.18 26.56 10.42
CA ALA A 251 0.70 26.73 11.77
C ALA A 251 -0.07 25.84 12.78
N PRO A 252 0.61 24.95 13.52
CA PRO A 252 -0.08 24.00 14.38
C PRO A 252 -0.60 24.64 15.67
N ASP A 253 -1.82 24.26 16.09
CA ASP A 253 -2.44 24.73 17.33
C ASP A 253 -1.68 24.33 18.61
N SER A 254 -0.85 23.29 18.50
CA SER A 254 -0.06 22.70 19.58
C SER A 254 1.12 23.55 20.04
N ILE A 255 1.46 24.64 19.32
CA ILE A 255 2.54 25.54 19.78
C ILE A 255 2.05 26.42 20.92
N GLY A 256 2.58 26.20 22.13
CA GLY A 256 2.28 27.00 23.32
C GLY A 256 2.87 28.42 23.30
N ALA A 257 3.34 28.90 22.14
CA ALA A 257 3.95 30.21 21.97
C ALA A 257 2.93 31.35 21.86
N VAL A 258 1.68 31.03 21.50
CA VAL A 258 0.58 31.99 21.27
C VAL A 258 -0.68 31.52 22.01
N ASP A 259 -1.48 32.45 22.53
CA ASP A 259 -2.76 32.15 23.17
C ASP A 259 -3.78 31.70 22.11
N ASN A 260 -4.36 30.50 22.28
CA ASN A 260 -5.32 29.90 21.36
C ASN A 260 -6.67 30.66 21.27
N SER A 261 -6.86 31.73 22.04
CA SER A 261 -8.07 32.55 22.02
C SER A 261 -8.04 33.75 21.05
N ASP A 262 -6.90 34.04 20.42
CA ASP A 262 -6.74 35.15 19.47
C ASP A 262 -7.11 34.73 18.03
N PRO A 263 -8.04 35.42 17.34
CA PRO A 263 -8.33 35.18 15.91
C PRO A 263 -7.11 35.35 14.99
N LYS A 264 -6.06 36.05 15.44
CA LYS A 264 -4.78 36.19 14.72
C LYS A 264 -3.72 35.19 15.16
N ALA A 265 -4.09 34.19 15.97
CA ALA A 265 -3.14 33.24 16.54
C ALA A 265 -2.28 32.63 15.42
N ASP A 266 -2.88 32.20 14.32
CA ASP A 266 -2.16 31.50 13.24
C ASP A 266 -1.10 32.37 12.56
N SER A 267 -1.40 33.65 12.30
CA SER A 267 -0.42 34.63 11.82
C SER A 267 0.75 34.80 12.80
N LEU A 268 0.46 34.87 14.09
CA LEU A 268 1.50 35.01 15.13
C LEU A 268 2.31 33.72 15.30
N ARG A 269 1.69 32.56 15.10
CA ARG A 269 2.36 31.26 15.14
C ARG A 269 3.31 31.10 13.97
N THR A 270 2.92 31.54 12.77
CA THR A 270 3.78 31.49 11.56
C THR A 270 5.09 32.29 11.74
N ASN A 271 5.09 33.36 12.55
CA ASN A 271 6.32 34.10 12.88
C ASN A 271 7.38 33.29 13.67
N TRP A 272 6.99 32.11 14.17
CA TRP A 272 7.88 31.17 14.84
C TRP A 272 8.20 29.94 13.97
N ARG A 273 7.87 29.94 12.67
CA ARG A 273 8.24 28.83 11.77
C ARG A 273 9.73 28.90 11.44
N GLY A 274 10.47 27.84 11.75
CA GLY A 274 11.90 27.69 11.47
C GLY A 274 12.17 26.91 10.19
N ALA A 275 13.43 26.91 9.76
CA ALA A 275 13.87 26.14 8.61
C ALA A 275 13.72 24.64 8.91
N PHE A 276 12.85 23.97 8.15
CA PHE A 276 12.55 22.57 8.32
C PHE A 276 12.65 21.86 6.98
N ALA A 277 13.32 20.72 6.94
CA ALA A 277 13.50 19.92 5.74
C ALA A 277 13.09 18.48 5.99
N TRP A 278 12.55 17.84 4.95
CA TRP A 278 12.30 16.41 4.91
C TRP A 278 12.88 15.87 3.61
N TYR A 279 13.63 14.77 3.67
CA TYR A 279 14.34 14.25 2.51
C TYR A 279 14.69 12.78 2.72
N ARG A 280 15.38 12.19 1.76
CA ARG A 280 15.92 10.84 1.86
C ARG A 280 17.35 10.83 1.37
N ILE A 281 18.26 10.35 2.21
CA ILE A 281 19.66 10.16 1.83
C ILE A 281 19.85 8.80 1.13
N ASN A 282 20.62 8.81 0.05
CA ASN A 282 21.15 7.62 -0.58
C ASN A 282 22.60 7.86 -1.04
N ASN A 283 23.27 6.81 -1.54
CA ASN A 283 24.68 6.91 -1.95
C ASN A 283 24.90 7.91 -3.11
N ASN A 284 23.92 8.10 -4.00
CA ASN A 284 24.04 9.09 -5.09
C ASN A 284 23.97 10.52 -4.52
N THR A 285 22.99 10.78 -3.65
CA THR A 285 22.83 12.07 -2.97
C THR A 285 24.09 12.46 -2.20
N LEU A 286 24.69 11.53 -1.46
CA LEU A 286 25.93 11.78 -0.72
C LEU A 286 27.15 11.99 -1.62
N SER A 287 27.16 11.40 -2.81
CA SER A 287 28.26 11.59 -3.77
C SER A 287 28.24 12.96 -4.44
N GLU A 288 27.08 13.62 -4.48
CA GLU A 288 26.90 14.94 -5.08
C GLU A 288 27.20 16.09 -4.09
N ILE A 289 27.09 15.83 -2.79
CA ILE A 289 27.22 16.85 -1.75
C ILE A 289 28.61 16.77 -1.11
N ASP A 290 29.47 17.75 -1.42
CA ASP A 290 30.72 17.99 -0.69
C ASP A 290 30.50 19.10 0.36
N ALA A 291 29.99 18.70 1.53
CA ALA A 291 29.61 19.61 2.61
C ALA A 291 29.90 19.06 4.01
N LEU A 292 29.92 19.96 4.99
CA LEU A 292 30.09 19.62 6.39
C LEU A 292 28.91 18.77 6.89
N ALA A 293 29.22 17.72 7.64
CA ALA A 293 28.23 17.00 8.45
C ALA A 293 28.67 17.03 9.91
N TYR A 294 27.80 17.54 10.80
CA TYR A 294 28.10 17.63 12.23
C TYR A 294 28.25 16.25 12.89
N ASP A 295 27.39 15.30 12.51
CA ASP A 295 27.51 13.89 12.89
C ASP A 295 27.49 13.03 11.62
N PRO A 296 28.56 12.27 11.33
CA PRO A 296 28.61 11.33 10.20
C PRO A 296 27.49 10.29 10.22
N ASN A 297 26.96 9.94 11.40
CA ASN A 297 25.85 9.00 11.53
C ASN A 297 24.50 9.57 11.08
N ALA A 298 24.37 10.90 11.04
CA ALA A 298 23.15 11.57 10.60
C ALA A 298 23.06 11.67 9.06
N VAL A 299 24.14 11.35 8.34
CA VAL A 299 24.26 11.53 6.89
C VAL A 299 24.72 10.26 6.17
N ARG A 300 24.44 9.08 6.73
CA ARG A 300 24.83 7.80 6.13
C ARG A 300 23.61 6.94 5.80
N THR A 301 23.81 6.02 4.87
CA THR A 301 22.88 4.91 4.66
C THR A 301 22.93 3.95 5.85
N ILE A 302 21.76 3.40 6.21
CA ILE A 302 21.61 2.47 7.35
C ILE A 302 21.47 1.06 6.78
N GLU A 303 22.22 0.10 7.31
CA GLU A 303 22.10 -1.30 6.89
C GLU A 303 20.90 -2.00 7.57
N ILE A 304 20.32 -3.00 6.89
CA ILE A 304 19.13 -3.71 7.40
C ILE A 304 19.43 -4.46 8.70
N ASP A 305 20.61 -5.02 8.84
CA ASP A 305 21.05 -5.79 10.01
C ASP A 305 21.31 -4.91 11.25
N GLU A 306 21.57 -3.61 11.08
CA GLU A 306 21.67 -2.66 12.20
C GLU A 306 20.33 -2.46 12.92
N VAL A 307 19.22 -2.52 12.19
CA VAL A 307 17.86 -2.31 12.73
C VAL A 307 17.16 -3.66 12.98
N PHE A 308 17.36 -4.63 12.09
CA PHE A 308 16.71 -5.93 12.09
C PHE A 308 17.75 -7.06 11.98
N PRO A 309 18.49 -7.36 13.07
CA PRO A 309 19.61 -8.30 13.04
C PRO A 309 19.22 -9.74 12.69
N ASP A 310 17.98 -10.14 13.00
CA ASP A 310 17.48 -11.50 12.76
C ASP A 310 16.80 -11.66 11.39
N ARG A 311 16.80 -10.62 10.55
CA ARG A 311 16.17 -10.67 9.22
C ARG A 311 17.08 -11.35 8.21
N GLU A 312 16.67 -12.52 7.71
CA GLU A 312 17.39 -13.21 6.64
C GLU A 312 17.33 -12.42 5.32
N LEU A 313 18.49 -12.00 4.82
CA LEU A 313 18.61 -11.35 3.52
C LEU A 313 18.92 -12.37 2.43
N THR A 314 18.14 -12.35 1.34
CA THR A 314 18.51 -13.08 0.12
C THR A 314 19.58 -12.30 -0.65
N GLY A 315 20.50 -12.98 -1.34
CA GLY A 315 21.65 -12.34 -1.99
C GLY A 315 21.34 -11.34 -3.13
N GLN A 316 20.07 -11.11 -3.47
CA GLN A 316 19.62 -10.17 -4.50
C GLN A 316 18.97 -8.89 -3.93
N THR A 317 18.84 -8.76 -2.61
CA THR A 317 18.20 -7.60 -1.96
C THR A 317 19.25 -6.52 -1.64
N ASP A 318 18.92 -5.25 -1.85
CA ASP A 318 19.70 -4.13 -1.32
C ASP A 318 19.79 -4.27 0.20
N ARG A 319 21.01 -4.11 0.74
CA ARG A 319 21.27 -4.27 2.18
C ARG A 319 20.97 -3.01 2.98
N THR A 320 20.58 -1.92 2.32
CA THR A 320 20.28 -0.65 2.98
C THR A 320 18.79 -0.44 3.22
N ILE A 321 18.45 0.25 4.31
CA ILE A 321 17.11 0.72 4.63
C ILE A 321 16.92 2.13 4.09
N SER A 322 15.75 2.35 3.49
CA SER A 322 15.23 3.68 3.18
C SER A 322 14.80 4.41 4.45
N THR A 323 15.40 5.56 4.76
CA THR A 323 14.91 6.47 5.81
C THR A 323 14.11 7.63 5.22
N LEU A 324 13.21 8.20 6.02
CA LEU A 324 12.71 9.56 5.85
C LEU A 324 13.46 10.40 6.88
N ASP A 325 14.37 11.24 6.39
CA ASP A 325 15.21 12.09 7.22
C ASP A 325 14.51 13.43 7.40
N VAL A 326 14.53 13.96 8.63
CA VAL A 326 13.97 15.27 8.96
C VAL A 326 15.02 16.13 9.65
N TYR A 327 15.05 17.41 9.30
CA TYR A 327 15.99 18.39 9.85
C TYR A 327 15.22 19.64 10.27
N LEU A 328 15.53 20.15 11.47
CA LEU A 328 14.99 21.40 12.00
C LEU A 328 16.16 22.28 12.44
N ASN A 329 16.23 23.49 11.90
CA ASN A 329 17.10 24.54 12.42
C ASN A 329 16.27 25.62 13.10
N PRO A 330 16.26 25.69 14.44
CA PRO A 330 15.44 26.66 15.16
C PRO A 330 16.03 28.08 15.17
N HIS A 331 17.20 28.30 14.56
CA HIS A 331 17.84 29.61 14.45
C HIS A 331 17.75 30.22 13.05
N GLU A 332 17.18 29.50 12.09
CA GLU A 332 17.00 29.95 10.70
C GLU A 332 15.52 30.03 10.39
N ARG A 333 15.09 31.05 9.64
CA ARG A 333 13.69 31.26 9.31
C ARG A 333 13.23 30.24 8.26
N GLY A 334 12.03 29.70 8.45
CA GLY A 334 11.38 28.86 7.46
C GLY A 334 10.52 29.65 6.48
N PRO A 335 9.99 28.98 5.43
CA PRO A 335 9.13 29.61 4.43
C PRO A 335 7.91 30.33 5.03
N TYR A 336 7.56 31.48 4.48
CA TYR A 336 6.44 32.36 4.84
C TYR A 336 6.42 32.88 6.29
N ASN A 337 7.57 32.91 6.96
CA ASN A 337 7.69 33.59 8.24
C ASN A 337 8.10 35.05 8.01
N TYR A 338 7.27 36.00 8.46
CA TYR A 338 7.50 37.44 8.29
C TYR A 338 7.72 38.15 9.64
N THR A 339 8.42 37.49 10.56
CA THR A 339 8.70 38.02 11.90
C THR A 339 9.41 39.37 11.86
N ARG A 340 8.79 40.40 12.44
CA ARG A 340 9.39 41.73 12.58
C ARG A 340 10.40 41.83 13.73
N ASP A 341 10.50 40.79 14.55
CA ASP A 341 11.47 40.66 15.65
C ASP A 341 12.44 39.50 15.36
N LEU A 342 13.32 39.71 14.37
CA LEU A 342 14.29 38.69 13.97
C LEU A 342 15.26 38.33 15.10
N ALA A 343 15.62 39.31 15.95
CA ALA A 343 16.51 39.08 17.08
C ALA A 343 15.83 38.20 18.15
N GLY A 344 14.54 38.47 18.44
CA GLY A 344 13.73 37.64 19.33
C GLY A 344 13.50 36.24 18.79
N PHE A 345 13.30 36.07 17.48
CA PHE A 345 13.21 34.75 16.83
C PHE A 345 14.48 33.92 17.08
N ILE A 346 15.65 34.46 16.71
CA ILE A 346 16.95 33.75 16.85
C ILE A 346 17.27 33.45 18.32
N ALA A 347 16.92 34.36 19.24
CA ALA A 347 17.20 34.23 20.66
C ALA A 347 16.29 33.24 21.40
N ASN A 348 15.17 32.80 20.82
CA ASN A 348 14.18 31.93 21.48
C ASN A 348 13.89 30.65 20.66
N PRO A 349 14.89 29.77 20.45
CA PRO A 349 14.72 28.56 19.64
C PRO A 349 13.65 27.59 20.20
N THR A 350 13.35 27.64 21.50
CA THR A 350 12.34 26.78 22.14
C THR A 350 10.90 27.10 21.74
N LYS A 351 10.66 28.26 21.11
CA LYS A 351 9.35 28.64 20.56
C LYS A 351 9.19 28.27 19.10
N VAL A 352 10.30 27.93 18.43
CA VAL A 352 10.35 27.68 17.00
C VAL A 352 9.79 26.31 16.69
N TRP A 353 9.01 26.23 15.62
CA TRP A 353 8.40 25.00 15.14
C TRP A 353 8.71 24.80 13.66
N GLY A 354 8.68 23.55 13.22
CA GLY A 354 8.77 23.17 11.82
C GLY A 354 8.05 21.84 11.63
N GLY A 355 7.56 21.59 10.42
CA GLY A 355 6.82 20.38 10.18
C GLY A 355 6.54 20.13 8.70
N MET A 356 5.86 19.03 8.46
CA MET A 356 5.40 18.58 7.16
C MET A 356 3.99 17.99 7.30
N VAL A 357 3.15 18.19 6.30
CA VAL A 357 1.79 17.62 6.23
C VAL A 357 1.64 16.77 4.97
N GLN A 358 0.91 15.66 5.08
CA GLN A 358 0.55 14.84 3.96
C GLN A 358 -0.93 14.47 4.05
N ARG A 359 -1.63 14.56 2.91
CA ARG A 359 -2.99 14.06 2.79
C ARG A 359 -2.99 12.53 2.82
N ILE A 360 -3.83 11.95 3.67
CA ILE A 360 -4.07 10.50 3.67
C ILE A 360 -4.77 10.10 2.35
N PRO A 361 -4.28 9.07 1.62
CA PRO A 361 -4.85 8.66 0.34
C PRO A 361 -6.34 8.29 0.40
N GLU A 362 -7.03 8.52 -0.71
CA GLU A 362 -8.44 8.16 -0.87
C GLU A 362 -8.61 6.65 -0.65
N GLY A 363 -9.53 6.28 0.24
CA GLY A 363 -9.72 4.90 0.68
C GLY A 363 -9.17 4.60 2.07
N TYR A 364 -8.26 5.42 2.61
CA TYR A 364 -7.76 5.32 3.99
C TYR A 364 -8.31 6.42 4.91
N ASN A 365 -9.31 7.18 4.46
CA ASN A 365 -9.94 8.25 5.23
C ASN A 365 -10.85 7.77 6.38
N ASP A 366 -11.23 6.50 6.39
CA ASP A 366 -12.02 5.88 7.45
C ASP A 366 -11.18 4.80 8.15
N PHE A 367 -10.48 5.21 9.20
CA PHE A 367 -9.58 4.35 9.98
C PHE A 367 -10.33 3.17 10.62
N ALA A 368 -11.62 3.34 10.94
CA ALA A 368 -12.44 2.27 11.51
C ALA A 368 -12.77 1.18 10.46
N LEU A 369 -13.09 1.58 9.23
CA LEU A 369 -13.31 0.63 8.14
C LEU A 369 -12.01 -0.07 7.70
N LYS A 370 -10.87 0.59 7.84
CA LYS A 370 -9.56 0.06 7.47
C LYS A 370 -8.79 -0.62 8.60
N ASN A 371 -9.35 -0.62 9.82
CA ASN A 371 -8.72 -1.15 11.02
C ASN A 371 -7.30 -0.62 11.24
N ILE A 372 -7.12 0.70 11.09
CA ILE A 372 -5.85 1.36 11.38
C ILE A 372 -5.76 1.63 12.88
N GLU A 373 -4.83 0.96 13.55
CA GLU A 373 -4.71 0.99 15.02
C GLU A 373 -3.45 1.71 15.50
N PHE A 374 -2.35 1.63 14.73
CA PHE A 374 -1.05 2.11 15.15
C PHE A 374 -0.42 3.03 14.10
N VAL A 375 0.35 4.01 14.58
CA VAL A 375 1.36 4.70 13.79
C VAL A 375 2.71 4.20 14.29
N GLU A 376 3.46 3.56 13.40
CA GLU A 376 4.71 2.90 13.75
C GLU A 376 5.88 3.59 13.07
N PHE A 377 6.89 3.94 13.86
CA PHE A 377 8.16 4.44 13.36
C PHE A 377 9.26 4.19 14.39
N ILE A 378 10.47 3.99 13.88
CA ILE A 378 11.70 4.01 14.67
C ILE A 378 12.37 5.33 14.37
N PHE A 379 12.64 6.12 15.41
CA PHE A 379 13.25 7.43 15.27
C PHE A 379 14.53 7.52 16.10
N LYS A 380 15.56 8.15 15.54
CA LYS A 380 16.84 8.42 16.21
C LYS A 380 17.21 9.89 16.01
N PRO A 381 17.16 10.74 17.05
CA PRO A 381 17.55 12.13 16.92
C PRO A 381 19.07 12.26 16.87
N PHE A 382 19.54 13.20 16.05
CA PHE A 382 20.93 13.65 16.01
C PHE A 382 20.97 15.14 16.29
N SER A 383 21.81 15.56 17.24
CA SER A 383 22.01 16.97 17.60
C SER A 383 23.35 17.47 17.04
N GLU A 384 23.45 18.76 16.77
CA GLU A 384 24.73 19.40 16.40
C GLU A 384 25.77 19.24 17.52
N ASN A 385 25.33 19.31 18.78
CA ASN A 385 26.16 19.03 19.94
C ASN A 385 26.20 17.53 20.24
N THR A 386 27.15 16.82 19.65
CA THR A 386 27.37 15.37 19.82
C THR A 386 27.62 14.92 21.27
N ALA A 387 27.91 15.84 22.20
CA ALA A 387 28.09 15.53 23.63
C ALA A 387 26.77 15.40 24.40
N ASN A 388 25.67 15.98 23.91
CA ASN A 388 24.34 15.90 24.53
C ASN A 388 23.33 15.43 23.48
N LEU A 389 22.67 14.30 23.73
CA LEU A 389 21.45 13.93 22.99
C LEU A 389 20.43 15.08 23.10
N ALA A 390 19.55 15.21 22.09
CA ALA A 390 18.56 16.28 21.94
C ALA A 390 18.00 16.80 23.27
N ASP A 391 17.84 18.13 23.37
CA ASP A 391 17.33 18.80 24.57
C ASP A 391 16.03 18.10 25.07
N PRO A 392 15.91 17.77 26.37
CA PRO A 392 14.69 17.17 26.94
C PRO A 392 13.39 17.91 26.61
N ASP A 393 13.49 19.21 26.32
CA ASP A 393 12.36 20.06 25.96
C ASP A 393 11.94 19.94 24.49
N ALA A 394 12.74 19.29 23.62
CA ALA A 394 12.34 18.99 22.25
C ALA A 394 11.13 18.04 22.21
N LYS A 395 10.14 18.36 21.38
CA LYS A 395 8.90 17.59 21.21
C LYS A 395 8.66 17.29 19.74
N LEU A 396 8.25 16.05 19.44
CA LEU A 396 7.70 15.65 18.16
C LEU A 396 6.19 15.48 18.34
N TYR A 397 5.40 16.19 17.54
CA TYR A 397 3.95 16.04 17.49
C TYR A 397 3.57 15.31 16.20
N VAL A 398 2.59 14.43 16.30
CA VAL A 398 2.00 13.71 15.16
C VAL A 398 0.51 13.95 15.21
N ASP A 399 0.05 14.93 14.42
CA ASP A 399 -1.36 15.30 14.35
C ASP A 399 -2.06 14.45 13.27
N LEU A 400 -3.15 13.78 13.67
CA LEU A 400 -3.94 12.93 12.79
C LEU A 400 -5.40 13.38 12.82
N GLY A 401 -5.94 13.67 11.63
CA GLY A 401 -7.35 14.05 11.48
C GLY A 401 -7.52 15.21 10.52
N PHE A 402 -8.36 16.16 10.91
CA PHE A 402 -8.59 17.38 10.15
C PHE A 402 -7.56 18.41 10.57
N VAL A 403 -6.62 18.69 9.67
CA VAL A 403 -5.59 19.71 9.82
C VAL A 403 -5.86 20.79 8.77
N SER A 404 -5.67 22.05 9.12
CA SER A 404 -5.84 23.16 8.17
C SER A 404 -4.82 23.04 7.03
N GLU A 405 -5.25 23.30 5.80
CA GLU A 405 -4.36 23.45 4.63
C GLU A 405 -3.94 24.91 4.40
N ASP A 406 -4.38 25.83 5.25
CA ASP A 406 -4.14 27.28 5.16
C ASP A 406 -2.71 27.62 5.65
N VAL A 407 -1.72 27.47 4.77
CA VAL A 407 -0.29 27.72 5.08
C VAL A 407 -0.03 29.21 5.32
N LEU A 408 -0.67 30.06 4.51
CA LEU A 408 -0.75 31.51 4.67
C LEU A 408 -2.09 31.82 5.33
N PRO A 409 -2.13 32.35 6.57
CA PRO A 409 -3.37 32.45 7.32
C PRO A 409 -4.25 33.62 6.86
N ASP A 410 -4.94 33.46 5.73
CA ASP A 410 -5.94 34.41 5.20
C ASP A 410 -7.28 33.78 4.78
N GLU A 411 -7.47 32.47 5.00
CA GLU A 411 -8.67 31.72 4.60
C GLU A 411 -8.97 31.77 3.09
N ARG A 412 -7.95 32.06 2.26
CA ARG A 412 -8.05 32.03 0.80
C ARG A 412 -7.34 30.80 0.26
N LEU A 413 -7.61 30.51 -1.01
CA LEU A 413 -6.91 29.44 -1.72
C LEU A 413 -5.70 30.03 -2.44
N ASN A 414 -4.55 29.96 -1.77
CA ASN A 414 -3.24 30.36 -2.28
C ASN A 414 -2.65 29.23 -3.12
N GLU A 415 -2.49 29.47 -4.42
CA GLU A 415 -1.93 28.51 -5.38
C GLU A 415 -1.21 29.26 -6.51
N GLU A 416 -0.15 28.64 -7.03
CA GLU A 416 0.59 29.12 -8.20
C GLU A 416 -0.22 28.92 -9.50
N ASP A 417 -0.89 27.77 -9.63
CA ASP A 417 -1.70 27.44 -10.80
C ASP A 417 -2.86 28.45 -10.94
N GLY A 418 -2.83 29.19 -12.05
CA GLY A 418 -3.82 30.23 -12.33
C GLY A 418 -3.35 31.65 -12.02
N LEU A 419 -2.11 31.86 -11.55
CA LEU A 419 -1.52 33.20 -11.53
C LEU A 419 -1.34 33.72 -12.96
N SER A 420 -1.70 34.98 -13.17
CA SER A 420 -1.50 35.65 -14.46
C SER A 420 -0.05 36.11 -14.59
N THR A 421 0.61 35.79 -15.71
CA THR A 421 1.95 36.29 -16.06
C THR A 421 1.89 37.51 -16.96
N SER A 422 0.80 37.68 -17.73
CA SER A 422 0.60 38.78 -18.68
C SER A 422 -0.19 39.96 -18.11
N ASP A 423 -1.32 39.67 -17.47
CA ASP A 423 -2.25 40.66 -16.93
C ASP A 423 -2.14 40.68 -15.40
N ILE A 424 -1.09 41.32 -14.89
CA ILE A 424 -0.81 41.45 -13.46
C ILE A 424 -1.40 42.76 -12.96
N ASP A 425 -2.39 42.69 -12.07
CA ASP A 425 -3.16 43.84 -11.58
C ASP A 425 -3.24 43.85 -10.05
N GLU A 426 -3.22 45.04 -9.43
CA GLU A 426 -3.26 45.21 -7.98
C GLU A 426 -4.55 44.65 -7.33
N SER A 427 -5.65 44.52 -8.08
CA SER A 427 -6.88 43.91 -7.56
C SER A 427 -6.75 42.44 -7.16
N SER A 428 -5.67 41.77 -7.60
CA SER A 428 -5.35 40.38 -7.22
C SER A 428 -4.61 40.26 -5.88
N LEU A 429 -4.19 41.37 -5.27
CA LEU A 429 -3.49 41.37 -3.97
C LEU A 429 -4.43 41.04 -2.81
N ALA A 430 -3.94 40.20 -1.91
CA ALA A 430 -4.54 39.78 -0.64
C ALA A 430 -3.61 40.16 0.53
N THR A 431 -3.92 39.65 1.73
CA THR A 431 -3.18 39.99 2.96
C THR A 431 -1.74 39.47 2.93
N TRP A 432 -1.52 38.27 2.40
CA TRP A 432 -0.23 37.57 2.40
C TRP A 432 0.35 37.37 1.00
N GLY A 433 -0.11 38.11 0.00
CA GLY A 433 0.43 37.97 -1.35
C GLY A 433 -0.60 38.18 -2.45
N ARG A 434 -0.46 37.49 -3.57
CA ARG A 434 -1.26 37.62 -4.79
C ARG A 434 -2.05 36.34 -5.06
N LEU A 435 -3.34 36.49 -5.36
CA LEU A 435 -4.24 35.37 -5.64
C LEU A 435 -4.34 35.07 -7.14
N PRO A 436 -4.59 33.79 -7.52
CA PRO A 436 -4.80 33.40 -8.91
C PRO A 436 -6.06 34.06 -9.50
N THR A 437 -5.95 34.58 -10.73
CA THR A 437 -7.04 35.28 -11.44
C THR A 437 -7.48 34.56 -12.72
N THR A 438 -6.74 33.54 -13.15
CA THR A 438 -6.97 32.81 -14.39
C THR A 438 -7.43 31.36 -14.14
N LEU A 439 -7.69 30.61 -15.21
CA LEU A 439 -8.07 29.21 -15.12
C LEU A 439 -6.88 28.36 -14.68
N ARG A 440 -7.19 27.37 -13.84
CA ARG A 440 -6.27 26.32 -13.40
C ARG A 440 -6.23 25.22 -14.44
N ASP A 441 -5.11 25.07 -15.11
CA ASP A 441 -4.93 24.07 -16.18
C ASP A 441 -3.80 23.08 -15.90
N LYS A 442 -3.13 23.22 -14.74
CA LYS A 442 -2.00 22.38 -14.29
C LYS A 442 -0.80 22.43 -15.23
N VAL A 443 -0.66 23.51 -15.99
CA VAL A 443 0.46 23.73 -16.90
C VAL A 443 1.17 24.99 -16.48
N VAL A 444 2.43 24.84 -16.05
CA VAL A 444 3.28 25.96 -15.64
C VAL A 444 3.40 26.98 -16.77
N LYS A 445 2.90 28.19 -16.52
CA LYS A 445 2.96 29.32 -17.45
C LYS A 445 4.30 30.05 -17.35
N LEU A 446 4.92 30.28 -18.50
CA LEU A 446 6.18 31.02 -18.64
C LEU A 446 6.03 32.13 -19.67
N ASP A 447 6.52 33.32 -19.31
CA ASP A 447 6.74 34.45 -20.20
C ASP A 447 8.24 34.75 -20.27
N ASP A 448 8.89 34.09 -21.23
CA ASP A 448 10.33 34.23 -21.47
C ASP A 448 10.75 35.68 -21.82
N THR A 449 9.84 36.48 -22.37
CA THR A 449 10.17 37.85 -22.82
C THR A 449 10.39 38.76 -21.62
N ASN A 450 9.51 38.63 -20.61
CA ASN A 450 9.52 39.44 -19.40
C ASN A 450 10.14 38.69 -18.21
N GLN A 451 10.61 37.46 -18.42
CA GLN A 451 11.15 36.56 -17.41
C GLN A 451 10.16 36.31 -16.26
N ARG A 452 8.88 36.13 -16.58
CA ARG A 452 7.83 35.89 -15.59
C ARG A 452 7.34 34.45 -15.65
N THR A 453 6.86 33.96 -14.52
CA THR A 453 6.25 32.64 -14.38
C THR A 453 5.10 32.70 -13.37
N GLU A 454 4.24 31.68 -13.39
CA GLU A 454 3.28 31.46 -12.30
C GLU A 454 3.90 30.67 -11.14
N ASP A 455 5.07 30.07 -11.33
CA ASP A 455 5.85 29.33 -10.32
C ASP A 455 6.66 30.28 -9.41
N VAL A 456 5.94 31.04 -8.61
CA VAL A 456 6.45 32.12 -7.74
C VAL A 456 6.01 31.92 -6.28
N GLY A 457 5.93 30.68 -5.81
CA GLY A 457 5.52 30.39 -4.45
C GLY A 457 4.00 30.46 -4.23
N ILE A 458 3.55 29.97 -3.07
CA ILE A 458 2.12 30.08 -2.70
C ILE A 458 1.74 31.51 -2.30
N ASP A 459 2.70 32.39 -2.03
CA ASP A 459 2.39 33.81 -1.83
C ASP A 459 2.13 34.54 -3.16
N GLY A 460 2.53 33.96 -4.29
CA GLY A 460 2.25 34.45 -5.63
C GLY A 460 3.06 35.67 -6.04
N LEU A 461 4.16 35.99 -5.33
CA LEU A 461 5.01 37.14 -5.54
C LEU A 461 6.41 36.70 -5.95
N ALA A 462 7.05 37.41 -6.87
CA ALA A 462 8.39 37.03 -7.29
C ALA A 462 9.46 37.56 -6.32
N SER A 463 10.38 36.71 -5.87
CA SER A 463 11.57 37.09 -5.10
C SER A 463 12.61 37.83 -5.96
N TYR A 464 12.47 37.75 -7.29
CA TYR A 464 13.52 38.12 -8.23
C TYR A 464 13.19 39.25 -9.22
N GLY A 465 14.23 39.76 -9.88
CA GLY A 465 14.21 40.97 -10.73
C GLY A 465 13.68 40.81 -12.16
N GLY A 466 12.72 39.91 -12.41
CA GLY A 466 11.99 39.87 -13.69
C GLY A 466 11.24 41.18 -13.94
N ASP A 467 10.66 41.37 -15.12
CA ASP A 467 9.89 42.60 -15.42
C ASP A 467 8.52 42.59 -14.71
N TYR A 468 8.42 42.13 -13.46
CA TYR A 468 7.18 42.19 -12.69
C TYR A 468 6.86 43.64 -12.30
N PRO A 469 5.58 44.04 -12.25
CA PRO A 469 5.20 45.26 -11.56
C PRO A 469 5.73 45.28 -10.12
N ASP A 470 6.23 46.42 -9.65
CA ASP A 470 6.86 46.54 -8.31
C ASP A 470 5.99 45.93 -7.20
N PHE A 471 4.67 46.19 -7.20
CA PHE A 471 3.74 45.68 -6.18
C PHE A 471 3.61 44.15 -6.13
N SER A 472 4.04 43.45 -7.19
CA SER A 472 4.01 41.99 -7.32
C SER A 472 5.36 41.32 -7.05
N THR A 473 6.32 42.08 -6.49
CA THR A 473 7.60 41.57 -6.01
C THR A 473 7.62 41.53 -4.49
N GLU A 474 8.26 40.51 -3.93
CA GLU A 474 8.36 40.32 -2.48
C GLU A 474 9.03 41.50 -1.77
N ALA A 475 10.10 42.03 -2.37
CA ALA A 475 10.87 43.14 -1.81
C ALA A 475 10.01 44.39 -1.57
N THR A 476 9.01 44.62 -2.43
CA THR A 476 8.09 45.76 -2.31
C THR A 476 6.93 45.43 -1.38
N PHE A 477 6.29 44.27 -1.58
CA PHE A 477 5.11 43.86 -0.81
C PHE A 477 5.44 43.68 0.68
N TYR A 478 6.56 43.04 1.00
CA TYR A 478 7.04 42.82 2.37
C TYR A 478 8.02 43.89 2.86
N SER A 479 8.00 45.09 2.26
CA SER A 479 8.88 46.21 2.64
C SER A 479 8.79 46.58 4.13
N ASP A 480 7.62 46.44 4.74
CA ASP A 480 7.38 46.59 6.18
C ASP A 480 8.20 45.61 7.03
N PHE A 481 8.25 44.34 6.61
CA PHE A 481 9.03 43.28 7.25
C PHE A 481 10.53 43.54 7.07
N ILE A 482 10.96 43.81 5.84
CA ILE A 482 12.35 44.12 5.51
C ILE A 482 12.86 45.33 6.31
N SER A 483 12.05 46.38 6.43
CA SER A 483 12.40 47.60 7.15
C SER A 483 12.52 47.40 8.67
N ALA A 484 11.89 46.34 9.22
CA ALA A 484 11.99 46.01 10.63
C ALA A 484 13.30 45.28 11.00
N ILE A 485 14.05 44.77 10.02
CA ILE A 485 15.30 44.05 10.25
C ILE A 485 16.43 45.03 10.61
N ASP A 486 17.02 44.86 11.79
CA ASP A 486 18.08 45.72 12.31
C ASP A 486 19.42 45.45 11.63
N GLY A 487 19.79 46.31 10.68
CA GLY A 487 21.10 46.24 10.00
C GLY A 487 22.31 46.61 10.86
N SER A 488 22.13 47.05 12.11
CA SER A 488 23.24 47.41 13.02
C SER A 488 23.74 46.26 13.88
N ASN A 489 23.01 45.14 13.93
CA ASN A 489 23.42 43.96 14.67
C ASN A 489 24.63 43.28 14.00
N SER A 490 25.68 43.07 14.78
CA SER A 490 26.98 42.54 14.32
C SER A 490 27.18 41.06 14.60
N ASP A 491 26.19 40.38 15.20
CA ASP A 491 26.23 38.94 15.40
C ASP A 491 26.28 38.21 14.03
N PRO A 492 27.25 37.31 13.80
CA PRO A 492 27.41 36.64 12.51
C PRO A 492 26.20 35.78 12.09
N PHE A 493 25.51 35.14 13.03
CA PHE A 493 24.31 34.34 12.72
C PHE A 493 23.15 35.25 12.34
N TYR A 494 22.97 36.36 13.07
CA TYR A 494 22.00 37.39 12.70
C TYR A 494 22.29 38.00 11.33
N ALA A 495 23.56 38.31 11.04
CA ALA A 495 23.95 38.90 9.76
C ALA A 495 23.66 37.95 8.58
N ALA A 496 23.92 36.65 8.74
CA ALA A 496 23.60 35.64 7.75
C ALA A 496 22.10 35.49 7.54
N GLU A 497 21.33 35.44 8.62
CA GLU A 497 19.88 35.34 8.54
C GLU A 497 19.25 36.59 7.92
N ARG A 498 19.77 37.78 8.26
CA ARG A 498 19.41 39.03 7.60
C ARG A 498 19.71 38.98 6.10
N ALA A 499 20.89 38.49 5.70
CA ALA A 499 21.25 38.39 4.29
C ALA A 499 20.27 37.48 3.53
N ARG A 500 19.90 36.32 4.11
CA ARG A 500 18.85 35.44 3.55
C ARG A 500 17.50 36.15 3.45
N SER A 501 17.10 36.87 4.51
CA SER A 501 15.83 37.60 4.55
C SER A 501 15.69 38.71 3.51
N LEU A 502 16.81 39.30 3.08
CA LEU A 502 16.84 40.36 2.08
C LEU A 502 16.95 39.83 0.67
N LEU A 503 17.53 38.63 0.53
CA LEU A 503 17.61 37.90 -0.72
C LEU A 503 16.24 37.36 -1.10
N ASP A 504 15.57 36.73 -0.12
CA ASP A 504 14.32 36.00 -0.27
C ASP A 504 13.46 36.29 0.98
N PRO A 505 12.62 37.36 0.93
CA PRO A 505 11.71 37.72 2.01
C PRO A 505 10.77 36.61 2.44
N SER A 506 10.20 35.82 1.53
CA SER A 506 9.29 34.72 1.87
C SER A 506 10.01 33.45 2.28
N ALA A 507 11.31 33.33 2.06
CA ALA A 507 12.08 32.14 2.38
C ALA A 507 11.58 30.87 1.67
N ASP A 508 11.03 30.98 0.46
CA ASP A 508 10.44 29.89 -0.32
C ASP A 508 11.08 29.66 -1.70
N ASP A 509 12.19 30.34 -2.01
CA ASP A 509 13.01 30.05 -3.20
C ASP A 509 13.49 28.58 -3.17
N TYR A 510 13.26 27.88 -4.29
CA TYR A 510 13.79 26.54 -4.50
C TYR A 510 15.28 26.59 -4.87
N HIS A 511 16.08 25.79 -4.15
CA HIS A 511 17.46 25.48 -4.53
C HIS A 511 17.67 23.97 -4.52
N TYR A 512 18.23 23.44 -5.62
CA TYR A 512 18.73 22.07 -5.65
C TYR A 512 19.81 21.89 -4.58
N PHE A 513 19.76 20.82 -3.77
CA PHE A 513 20.70 20.62 -2.66
C PHE A 513 22.19 20.61 -3.09
N GLY A 514 22.47 20.33 -4.36
CA GLY A 514 23.80 20.40 -4.98
C GLY A 514 24.24 21.79 -5.47
N ASP A 515 23.41 22.84 -5.32
CA ASP A 515 23.72 24.21 -5.74
C ASP A 515 24.76 24.86 -4.81
N ASP A 516 26.02 24.70 -5.19
CA ASP A 516 27.13 25.27 -4.45
C ASP A 516 27.19 26.81 -4.51
N ASN A 517 26.59 27.46 -5.51
CA ASN A 517 26.61 28.93 -5.57
C ASN A 517 25.80 29.52 -4.42
N TYR A 518 24.64 28.94 -4.12
CA TYR A 518 23.82 29.32 -2.98
C TYR A 518 24.41 28.80 -1.66
N PHE A 519 24.66 27.49 -1.55
CA PHE A 519 25.00 26.86 -0.27
C PHE A 519 26.45 27.08 0.22
N LYS A 520 27.36 27.55 -0.65
CA LYS A 520 28.72 27.96 -0.26
C LYS A 520 28.88 29.49 -0.20
N ASN A 521 27.82 30.26 -0.40
CA ASN A 521 27.88 31.71 -0.28
C ASN A 521 28.12 32.13 1.19
N PRO A 522 29.25 32.78 1.50
CA PRO A 522 29.62 33.12 2.88
C PRO A 522 28.73 34.20 3.51
N ASP A 523 27.98 34.97 2.71
CA ASP A 523 27.10 36.02 3.21
C ASP A 523 25.83 35.43 3.83
N ILE A 524 25.34 34.30 3.30
CA ILE A 524 24.12 33.62 3.77
C ILE A 524 24.41 32.32 4.55
N TYR A 525 25.57 31.69 4.33
CA TYR A 525 26.04 30.53 5.09
C TYR A 525 27.50 30.74 5.53
N PRO A 526 27.73 31.43 6.67
CA PRO A 526 29.07 31.67 7.17
C PRO A 526 29.72 30.33 7.60
N GLY A 527 30.62 29.81 6.77
CA GLY A 527 31.24 28.49 6.95
C GLY A 527 30.74 27.40 5.98
N GLY A 528 29.79 27.73 5.11
CA GLY A 528 29.13 26.81 4.18
C GLY A 528 27.98 26.04 4.82
N ALA A 529 26.91 25.78 4.06
CA ALA A 529 25.78 25.01 4.54
C ALA A 529 26.16 23.54 4.78
N THR A 530 25.65 22.97 5.86
CA THR A 530 25.77 21.54 6.14
C THR A 530 24.95 20.70 5.17
N VAL A 531 25.24 19.39 5.11
CA VAL A 531 24.47 18.44 4.28
C VAL A 531 22.97 18.57 4.54
N GLN A 532 22.55 18.66 5.81
CA GLN A 532 21.14 18.76 6.17
C GLN A 532 20.53 20.13 5.83
N GLN A 533 21.27 21.23 6.06
CA GLN A 533 20.81 22.58 5.69
C GLN A 533 20.56 22.71 4.20
N ARG A 534 21.28 21.97 3.34
CA ARG A 534 21.06 22.00 1.89
C ARG A 534 19.66 21.55 1.46
N PHE A 535 18.95 20.80 2.29
CA PHE A 535 17.59 20.35 1.99
C PHE A 535 16.49 21.32 2.44
N THR A 536 16.80 22.38 3.20
CA THR A 536 15.80 23.34 3.69
C THR A 536 15.17 24.17 2.57
N ARG A 537 15.80 24.21 1.40
CA ARG A 537 15.33 24.90 0.18
C ARG A 537 14.93 23.95 -0.94
N PHE A 538 14.89 22.64 -0.67
CA PHE A 538 14.54 21.64 -1.67
C PHE A 538 13.03 21.40 -1.69
N PHE A 539 12.49 20.44 -0.93
CA PHE A 539 11.04 20.24 -0.85
C PHE A 539 10.24 21.41 -0.23
N PRO A 540 10.78 22.19 0.72
CA PRO A 540 10.11 23.38 1.22
C PRO A 540 10.21 24.60 0.29
N GLY A 541 10.99 24.53 -0.81
CA GLY A 541 11.05 25.60 -1.80
C GLY A 541 9.88 25.49 -2.79
N TYR A 542 9.08 26.53 -2.89
CA TYR A 542 7.96 26.60 -3.82
C TYR A 542 8.27 27.45 -5.04
N GLU A 543 8.91 28.62 -4.89
CA GLU A 543 9.26 29.47 -6.03
C GLU A 543 10.32 28.81 -6.93
N LEU A 544 10.04 28.81 -8.24
CA LEU A 544 10.86 28.20 -9.29
C LEU A 544 11.10 26.70 -9.10
N ASN A 545 10.25 25.94 -8.41
CA ASN A 545 10.50 24.51 -8.20
C ASN A 545 10.13 23.63 -9.41
N ALA A 546 9.42 24.18 -10.40
CA ALA A 546 9.01 23.43 -11.58
C ALA A 546 10.17 23.22 -12.56
N PHE A 547 10.12 22.11 -13.27
CA PHE A 547 11.17 21.74 -14.23
C PHE A 547 11.35 22.79 -15.32
N GLU A 548 10.26 23.31 -15.86
CA GLU A 548 10.27 24.33 -16.90
C GLU A 548 10.89 25.65 -16.41
N SER A 549 10.51 26.09 -15.20
CA SER A 549 11.07 27.30 -14.56
C SER A 549 12.55 27.17 -14.26
N GLN A 550 12.98 26.02 -13.72
CA GLN A 550 14.39 25.72 -13.47
C GLN A 550 15.22 25.73 -14.75
N ARG A 551 14.68 25.17 -15.85
CA ARG A 551 15.40 25.09 -17.13
C ARG A 551 15.55 26.46 -17.80
N ASP A 552 14.50 27.26 -17.78
CA ASP A 552 14.39 28.44 -18.66
C ASP A 552 14.63 29.78 -17.93
N LEU A 553 14.42 29.85 -16.61
CA LEU A 553 14.50 31.08 -15.82
C LEU A 553 15.54 31.05 -14.69
N ALA A 554 15.64 29.99 -13.88
CA ALA A 554 16.46 29.99 -12.64
C ALA A 554 17.90 30.52 -12.85
N ASP A 555 18.66 29.94 -13.78
CA ASP A 555 20.03 30.36 -14.10
C ASP A 555 20.15 31.83 -14.58
N ARG A 556 19.10 32.40 -15.18
CA ARG A 556 19.12 33.77 -15.72
C ARG A 556 18.81 34.81 -14.66
N VAL A 557 18.08 34.38 -13.65
CA VAL A 557 17.50 35.21 -12.60
C VAL A 557 18.43 35.29 -11.39
N ASP A 558 19.07 34.19 -11.02
CA ASP A 558 20.12 34.15 -9.98
C ASP A 558 21.29 35.10 -10.26
N VAL A 559 21.59 35.34 -11.54
CA VAL A 559 22.69 36.22 -11.98
C VAL A 559 22.39 37.71 -11.72
N VAL A 560 21.12 38.10 -11.60
CA VAL A 560 20.71 39.51 -11.46
C VAL A 560 20.87 40.03 -10.02
N ILE A 561 20.70 39.16 -9.02
CA ILE A 561 20.76 39.57 -7.60
C ILE A 561 22.19 39.99 -7.19
N ALA A 562 23.22 39.43 -7.84
CA ALA A 562 24.62 39.85 -7.65
C ALA A 562 24.92 41.29 -8.15
N VAL A 563 24.04 41.91 -8.93
CA VAL A 563 24.29 43.23 -9.57
C VAL A 563 23.57 44.38 -8.85
N VAL A 564 22.45 44.14 -8.16
CA VAL A 564 21.61 45.22 -7.60
C VAL A 564 22.13 45.78 -6.28
N THR A 565 22.93 45.03 -5.50
CA THR A 565 23.50 45.50 -4.21
C THR A 565 24.63 46.52 -4.33
N ARG A 566 25.12 46.87 -5.54
CA ARG A 566 26.19 47.89 -5.71
C ARG A 566 25.70 49.33 -5.95
N SER A 567 24.41 49.57 -6.21
CA SER A 567 23.96 50.88 -6.74
C SER A 567 23.32 51.84 -5.73
N PHE A 568 23.25 51.52 -4.43
CA PHE A 568 22.67 52.41 -3.41
C PHE A 568 23.67 53.21 -2.56
N LEU A 569 24.92 53.38 -3.03
CA LEU A 569 25.91 54.26 -2.38
C LEU A 569 26.60 55.15 -3.41
N THR A 570 25.95 56.25 -3.83
CA THR A 570 26.54 57.60 -3.95
C THR A 570 25.59 58.57 -4.69
N ARG A 571 24.85 59.36 -3.91
CA ARG A 571 24.43 60.71 -4.34
C ARG A 571 24.64 61.67 -3.17
N LYS A 572 25.85 62.23 -3.08
CA LYS A 572 26.12 63.50 -2.41
C LYS A 572 27.26 64.21 -3.14
N THR A 573 26.98 65.49 -3.43
CA THR A 573 27.70 66.55 -4.14
C THR A 573 27.89 66.37 -5.64
#